data_AF-A0A7Y9SIE1-F1
#
_entry.id   AF-A0A7Y9SIE1-F1
#
_cell.length_a   1.000
_cell.length_b   1.000
_cell.length_c   1.000
_cell.angle_alpha   90.00
_cell.angle_beta   90.00
_cell.angle_gamma   90.00
#
_symmetry.space_group_name_H-M   'P 1'
#
loop_
_entity.id
_entity.type
_entity.pdbx_description
1 polymer ?
#
loop_
_entity_poly.entity_id
_entity_poly.type
_entity_poly.pdbx_seq_one_letter_code
_entity_poly.pdbx_strand_id
1 'polypeptide(L)'
;MKKNVLSIAALLTAGTALALAAPLSASAHVTASASSTAAGSYSVITFSVPHGCEGSPTTAIAIEIPEDILSVTPTRNPYWTFELTKTPLDPPTEDQSERVSVVTYSAETPLPEGVRDTLELSVKLPAGEAGDVVEFPVTQTCEEGETLWVGDEVPSITLTAAEEGDGHGAAATEDETAHAEEEVAPISSTQPADDVLARVLAVVGLIVGAAGLAFGVAARRKATK
;
A
#
# COMPACT_ATOMS: atom_id res chain seq x y z
N MET A 1 -40.71 -42.20 -8.52
CA MET A 1 -39.66 -41.49 -7.74
C MET A 1 -39.05 -40.40 -8.63
N LYS A 2 -39.52 -39.15 -8.54
CA LYS A 2 -39.15 -38.06 -9.48
C LYS A 2 -39.01 -36.68 -8.81
N LYS A 3 -38.77 -36.61 -7.49
CA LYS A 3 -38.84 -35.36 -6.73
C LYS A 3 -37.51 -34.80 -6.20
N ASN A 4 -36.37 -35.44 -6.44
CA ASN A 4 -35.11 -35.03 -5.78
C ASN A 4 -34.04 -34.45 -6.73
N VAL A 5 -34.31 -34.34 -8.03
CA VAL A 5 -33.30 -33.88 -9.01
C VAL A 5 -33.34 -32.36 -9.22
N LEU A 6 -34.45 -31.70 -8.85
CA LEU A 6 -34.59 -30.24 -9.01
C LEU A 6 -33.74 -29.43 -8.01
N SER A 7 -33.36 -30.01 -6.87
CA SER A 7 -32.69 -29.26 -5.80
C SER A 7 -31.19 -29.08 -6.00
N ILE A 8 -30.52 -29.90 -6.81
CA ILE A 8 -29.05 -29.84 -6.94
C ILE A 8 -28.63 -28.85 -8.04
N ALA A 9 -29.40 -28.74 -9.13
CA ALA A 9 -29.10 -27.81 -10.23
C ALA A 9 -29.20 -26.34 -9.80
N ALA A 10 -30.09 -26.01 -8.85
CA ALA A 10 -30.25 -24.65 -8.34
C ALA A 10 -29.07 -24.19 -7.44
N LEU A 11 -28.41 -25.11 -6.74
CA LEU A 11 -27.24 -24.77 -5.90
C LEU A 11 -25.97 -24.50 -6.73
N LEU A 12 -25.78 -25.20 -7.84
CA LEU A 12 -24.59 -25.02 -8.70
C LEU A 12 -24.63 -23.71 -9.51
N THR A 13 -25.80 -23.19 -9.86
CA THR A 13 -25.94 -21.88 -10.54
C THR A 13 -25.87 -20.70 -9.58
N ALA A 14 -26.25 -20.88 -8.31
CA ALA A 14 -26.14 -19.83 -7.30
C ALA A 14 -24.68 -19.61 -6.86
N GLY A 15 -23.86 -20.66 -6.79
CA GLY A 15 -22.45 -20.57 -6.41
C GLY A 15 -21.56 -19.84 -7.43
N THR A 16 -21.80 -20.03 -8.73
CA THR A 16 -21.05 -19.33 -9.79
C THR A 16 -21.45 -17.87 -9.96
N ALA A 17 -22.72 -17.52 -9.70
CA ALA A 17 -23.15 -16.12 -9.71
C ALA A 17 -22.56 -15.32 -8.52
N LEU A 18 -22.41 -15.94 -7.35
CA LEU A 18 -21.83 -15.29 -6.18
C LEU A 18 -20.30 -15.10 -6.30
N ALA A 19 -19.61 -16.00 -6.99
CA ALA A 19 -18.17 -15.86 -7.26
C ALA A 19 -17.83 -14.76 -8.28
N LEU A 20 -18.78 -14.37 -9.16
CA LEU A 20 -18.64 -13.23 -10.08
C LEU A 20 -19.16 -11.91 -9.49
N ALA A 21 -19.86 -11.97 -8.36
CA ALA A 21 -20.41 -10.81 -7.66
C ALA A 21 -19.59 -10.43 -6.41
N ALA A 22 -18.46 -11.10 -6.15
CA ALA A 22 -17.46 -10.51 -5.27
C ALA A 22 -17.10 -9.16 -5.89
N PRO A 23 -17.40 -8.02 -5.24
CA PRO A 23 -16.87 -6.77 -5.72
C PRO A 23 -15.37 -6.98 -5.79
N LEU A 24 -14.82 -6.89 -6.99
CA LEU A 24 -13.43 -6.54 -7.14
C LEU A 24 -13.38 -5.16 -6.51
N SER A 25 -13.10 -5.10 -5.21
CA SER A 25 -12.75 -3.88 -4.52
C SER A 25 -11.47 -3.41 -5.20
N ALA A 26 -11.62 -2.75 -6.35
CA ALA A 26 -10.56 -1.98 -6.95
C ALA A 26 -10.14 -1.01 -5.85
N SER A 27 -8.87 -1.09 -5.44
CA SER A 27 -8.35 -0.33 -4.30
C SER A 27 -8.64 1.15 -4.49
N ALA A 28 -9.68 1.62 -3.82
CA ALA A 28 -10.21 2.97 -3.89
C ALA A 28 -9.56 3.90 -2.87
N HIS A 29 -8.79 3.32 -1.94
CA HIS A 29 -8.31 4.02 -0.77
C HIS A 29 -6.98 4.69 -1.10
N VAL A 30 -6.75 5.83 -0.46
CA VAL A 30 -5.40 6.39 -0.42
C VAL A 30 -4.51 5.40 0.33
N THR A 31 -3.34 5.11 -0.21
CA THR A 31 -2.37 4.18 0.42
C THR A 31 -1.03 4.86 0.63
N ALA A 32 -0.33 4.51 1.71
CA ALA A 32 1.05 4.91 1.93
C ALA A 32 2.00 3.75 1.61
N SER A 33 3.09 4.04 0.90
CA SER A 33 4.26 3.17 0.80
C SER A 33 5.50 3.94 1.23
N ALA A 34 6.49 3.25 1.78
CA ALA A 34 7.71 3.86 2.31
C ALA A 34 8.95 3.30 1.62
N SER A 35 9.94 4.16 1.35
CA SER A 35 11.24 3.72 0.80
C SER A 35 12.09 2.97 1.82
N SER A 36 11.85 3.22 3.11
CA SER A 36 12.40 2.51 4.27
C SER A 36 11.33 2.44 5.36
N THR A 37 11.31 1.35 6.12
CA THR A 37 10.45 1.18 7.30
C THR A 37 11.25 1.10 8.60
N ALA A 38 12.58 1.21 8.55
CA ALA A 38 13.41 1.08 9.74
C ALA A 38 13.16 2.23 10.71
N ALA A 39 12.96 1.91 11.99
CA ALA A 39 12.76 2.90 13.05
C ALA A 39 13.91 3.92 13.07
N GLY A 40 13.56 5.20 13.20
CA GLY A 40 14.50 6.33 13.21
C GLY A 40 15.13 6.69 11.85
N SER A 41 14.87 5.94 10.78
CA SER A 41 15.42 6.20 9.45
C SER A 41 14.68 7.34 8.73
N TYR A 42 15.39 7.99 7.79
CA TYR A 42 14.72 8.85 6.82
C TYR A 42 14.06 7.98 5.74
N SER A 43 12.82 8.31 5.40
CA SER A 43 12.03 7.59 4.42
C SER A 43 11.24 8.55 3.56
N VAL A 44 11.12 8.24 2.26
CA VAL A 44 10.14 8.86 1.38
C VAL A 44 8.85 8.07 1.50
N ILE A 45 7.81 8.72 1.98
CA ILE A 45 6.46 8.19 2.04
C ILE A 45 5.72 8.65 0.79
N THR A 46 5.28 7.71 -0.04
CA THR A 46 4.47 7.95 -1.24
C THR A 46 3.02 7.64 -0.94
N PHE A 47 2.18 8.68 -0.93
CA PHE A 47 0.73 8.59 -0.85
C PHE A 47 0.16 8.45 -2.25
N SER A 48 -0.44 7.30 -2.56
CA SER A 48 -1.11 7.07 -3.85
C SER A 48 -2.59 7.44 -3.74
N VAL A 49 -3.05 8.35 -4.61
CA VAL A 49 -4.44 8.83 -4.66
C VAL A 49 -5.10 8.26 -5.92
N PRO A 50 -5.90 7.18 -5.81
CA PRO A 50 -6.30 6.38 -6.97
C PRO A 50 -7.38 7.01 -7.85
N HIS A 51 -8.29 7.80 -7.27
CA HIS A 51 -9.42 8.43 -7.95
C HIS A 51 -10.08 9.49 -7.06
N GLY A 52 -11.13 10.13 -7.58
CA GLY A 52 -12.04 11.04 -6.87
C GLY A 52 -13.03 10.41 -5.87
N CYS A 53 -13.70 11.23 -5.07
CA CYS A 53 -14.66 10.82 -4.04
C CYS A 53 -15.98 10.41 -4.71
N GLU A 54 -16.38 9.14 -4.61
CA GLU A 54 -17.57 8.61 -5.30
C GLU A 54 -17.62 8.96 -6.82
N GLY A 55 -16.45 9.11 -7.46
CA GLY A 55 -16.30 9.53 -8.86
C GLY A 55 -16.13 11.04 -9.09
N SER A 56 -16.37 11.89 -8.08
CA SER A 56 -16.13 13.33 -8.16
C SER A 56 -14.64 13.67 -8.14
N PRO A 57 -14.12 14.50 -9.05
CA PRO A 57 -12.68 14.84 -9.11
C PRO A 57 -12.11 15.36 -7.79
N THR A 58 -10.87 14.96 -7.45
CA THR A 58 -10.20 15.38 -6.20
C THR A 58 -9.59 16.77 -6.36
N THR A 59 -9.86 17.64 -5.39
CA THR A 59 -9.34 19.01 -5.36
C THR A 59 -8.29 19.20 -4.29
N ALA A 60 -8.35 18.45 -3.18
CA ALA A 60 -7.36 18.53 -2.11
C ALA A 60 -7.13 17.20 -1.39
N ILE A 61 -5.92 17.06 -0.83
CA ILE A 61 -5.50 15.97 0.04
C ILE A 61 -4.81 16.58 1.25
N ALA A 62 -5.39 16.42 2.43
CA ALA A 62 -4.76 16.82 3.70
C ALA A 62 -4.21 15.57 4.39
N ILE A 63 -2.90 15.55 4.61
CA ILE A 63 -2.18 14.46 5.29
C ILE A 63 -1.83 14.95 6.69
N GLU A 64 -2.38 14.29 7.70
CA GLU A 64 -2.04 14.54 9.10
C GLU A 64 -0.69 13.89 9.43
N ILE A 65 0.17 14.65 10.10
CA ILE A 65 1.51 14.22 10.47
C ILE A 65 1.50 13.80 11.96
N PRO A 66 1.86 12.54 12.26
CA PRO A 66 2.04 12.04 13.61
C PRO A 66 2.89 12.95 14.49
N GLU A 67 2.59 12.98 15.79
CA GLU A 67 3.24 13.89 16.73
C GLU A 67 4.73 13.61 16.92
N ASP A 68 5.12 12.35 16.73
CA ASP A 68 6.48 11.83 16.84
C ASP A 68 7.31 12.04 15.56
N ILE A 69 6.70 12.54 14.47
CA ILE A 69 7.40 12.95 13.25
C ILE A 69 7.66 14.45 13.27
N LEU A 70 8.91 14.81 13.52
CA LEU A 70 9.35 16.20 13.67
C LEU A 70 9.96 16.81 12.38
N SER A 71 10.41 15.95 11.47
CA SER A 71 11.03 16.35 10.20
C SER A 71 10.14 15.89 9.04
N VAL A 72 9.58 16.85 8.30
CA VAL A 72 8.74 16.61 7.12
C VAL A 72 9.16 17.58 6.02
N THR A 73 9.44 17.06 4.84
CA THR A 73 9.75 17.84 3.64
C THR A 73 8.90 17.34 2.48
N PRO A 74 7.91 18.12 2.01
CA PRO A 74 7.16 17.80 0.80
C PRO A 74 8.03 17.79 -0.45
N THR A 75 7.88 16.75 -1.29
CA THR A 75 8.44 16.74 -2.63
C THR A 75 7.66 17.71 -3.53
N ARG A 76 8.37 18.50 -4.34
CA ARG A 76 7.73 19.38 -5.33
C ARG A 76 6.94 18.55 -6.35
N ASN A 77 5.71 18.97 -6.64
CA ASN A 77 4.84 18.30 -7.59
C ASN A 77 4.38 19.32 -8.67
N PRO A 78 4.35 18.96 -9.97
CA PRO A 78 3.90 19.87 -11.04
C PRO A 78 2.38 20.02 -11.15
N TYR A 79 1.59 19.15 -10.52
CA TYR A 79 0.11 19.14 -10.58
C TYR A 79 -0.53 19.58 -9.26
N TRP A 80 0.27 19.72 -8.19
CA TRP A 80 -0.20 20.04 -6.85
C TRP A 80 0.65 21.13 -6.22
N THR A 81 -0.02 22.07 -5.58
CA THR A 81 0.61 23.00 -4.62
C THR A 81 0.44 22.45 -3.21
N PHE A 82 1.25 22.90 -2.25
CA PHE A 82 1.12 22.47 -0.86
C PHE A 82 1.23 23.64 0.13
N GLU A 83 0.54 23.48 1.25
CA GLU A 83 0.62 24.34 2.43
C GLU A 83 0.96 23.50 3.67
N LEU A 84 1.73 24.10 4.58
CA LEU A 84 2.15 23.45 5.82
C LEU A 84 1.45 24.10 7.00
N THR A 85 0.60 23.34 7.70
CA THR A 85 0.08 23.74 9.00
C THR A 85 1.09 23.35 10.07
N LYS A 86 1.46 24.30 10.92
CA LYS A 86 2.38 24.08 12.04
C LYS A 86 1.65 24.21 13.37
N THR A 87 2.07 23.41 14.34
CA THR A 87 1.60 23.50 15.73
C THR A 87 2.81 23.64 16.67
N PRO A 88 2.67 24.33 17.81
CA PRO A 88 3.72 24.38 18.82
C PRO A 88 4.16 22.98 19.25
N LEU A 89 5.47 22.80 19.42
CA LEU A 89 6.04 21.61 20.01
C LEU A 89 6.13 21.81 21.53
N ASP A 90 5.58 20.87 22.30
CA ASP A 90 5.57 20.92 23.77
C ASP A 90 6.13 19.62 24.37
N PRO A 91 7.33 19.64 24.99
CA PRO A 91 8.22 20.80 25.13
C PRO A 91 8.96 21.13 23.82
N PRO A 92 9.35 22.40 23.59
CA PRO A 92 10.21 22.74 22.47
C PRO A 92 11.60 22.09 22.62
N THR A 93 12.24 21.79 21.50
CA THR A 93 13.65 21.37 21.45
C THR A 93 14.57 22.58 21.28
N GLU A 94 15.89 22.38 21.40
CA GLU A 94 16.85 23.46 21.16
C GLU A 94 16.76 24.04 19.73
N ASP A 95 16.46 23.19 18.75
CA ASP A 95 16.47 23.54 17.32
C ASP A 95 15.06 23.79 16.73
N GLN A 96 14.00 23.40 17.43
CA GLN A 96 12.63 23.42 16.90
C GLN A 96 11.58 23.71 17.98
N SER A 97 10.78 24.75 17.77
CA SER A 97 9.65 25.14 18.62
C SER A 97 8.27 24.80 18.03
N GLU A 98 8.21 24.41 16.76
CA GLU A 98 6.98 24.04 16.05
C GLU A 98 7.23 22.84 15.14
N ARG A 99 6.24 21.95 15.04
CA ARG A 99 6.24 20.83 14.09
C ARG A 99 5.20 21.06 13.01
N VAL A 100 5.38 20.43 11.85
CA VAL A 100 4.31 20.32 10.85
C VAL A 100 3.27 19.35 11.39
N SER A 101 2.02 19.77 11.49
CA SER A 101 0.90 18.93 11.91
C SER A 101 0.07 18.42 10.73
N VAL A 102 -0.02 19.20 9.65
CA VAL A 102 -0.75 18.81 8.44
C VAL A 102 0.01 19.33 7.21
N VAL A 103 0.12 18.49 6.18
CA VAL A 103 0.49 18.89 4.82
C VAL A 103 -0.75 18.84 3.95
N THR A 104 -1.22 20.01 3.50
CA THR A 104 -2.38 20.10 2.62
C THR A 104 -1.92 20.32 1.19
N TYR A 105 -2.21 19.36 0.32
CA TYR A 105 -2.00 19.48 -1.12
C TYR A 105 -3.29 19.93 -1.80
N SER A 106 -3.17 20.89 -2.72
CA SER A 106 -4.27 21.40 -3.56
C SER A 106 -3.94 21.20 -5.02
N ALA A 107 -4.84 20.53 -5.75
CA ALA A 107 -4.66 20.23 -7.16
C ALA A 107 -4.73 21.52 -8.00
N GLU A 108 -3.78 21.73 -8.91
CA GLU A 108 -3.86 22.85 -9.86
C GLU A 108 -4.99 22.63 -10.88
N THR A 109 -5.25 21.37 -11.23
CA THR A 109 -6.41 20.91 -11.97
C THR A 109 -6.98 19.71 -11.22
N PRO A 110 -8.29 19.65 -10.91
CA PRO A 110 -8.85 18.55 -10.14
C PRO A 110 -8.50 17.19 -10.76
N LEU A 111 -8.06 16.23 -9.95
CA LEU A 111 -7.70 14.88 -10.38
C LEU A 111 -8.98 14.16 -10.83
N PRO A 112 -9.17 13.90 -12.14
CA PRO A 112 -10.40 13.31 -12.64
C PRO A 112 -10.45 11.81 -12.37
N GLU A 113 -11.64 11.22 -12.55
CA GLU A 113 -11.81 9.78 -12.48
C GLU A 113 -10.94 9.04 -13.52
N GLY A 114 -10.42 7.87 -13.16
CA GLY A 114 -9.68 6.99 -14.06
C GLY A 114 -8.18 7.30 -14.21
N VAL A 115 -7.68 8.33 -13.53
CA VAL A 115 -6.25 8.63 -13.38
C VAL A 115 -5.89 8.72 -11.91
N ARG A 116 -4.63 8.40 -11.58
CA ARG A 116 -4.11 8.49 -10.22
C ARG A 116 -2.94 9.47 -10.15
N ASP A 117 -2.77 10.05 -8.98
CA ASP A 117 -1.59 10.83 -8.63
C ASP A 117 -0.86 10.24 -7.42
N THR A 118 0.35 10.75 -7.19
CA THR A 118 1.14 10.45 -5.98
C THR A 118 1.66 11.73 -5.35
N LEU A 119 1.63 11.77 -4.03
CA LEU A 119 2.15 12.85 -3.21
C LEU A 119 3.24 12.27 -2.32
N GLU A 120 4.41 12.90 -2.27
CA GLU A 120 5.57 12.34 -1.59
C GLU A 120 6.07 13.27 -0.49
N LEU A 121 6.31 12.70 0.68
CA LEU A 121 6.89 13.36 1.84
C LEU A 121 8.19 12.65 2.22
N SER A 122 9.30 13.39 2.30
CA SER A 122 10.48 12.91 3.01
C SER A 122 10.29 13.17 4.50
N VAL A 123 10.32 12.11 5.31
CA VAL A 123 10.11 12.18 6.76
C VAL A 123 11.22 11.43 7.49
N LYS A 124 11.47 11.80 8.75
CA LYS A 124 12.20 10.95 9.68
C LYS A 124 11.18 10.12 10.46
N LEU A 125 11.23 8.80 10.29
CA LEU A 125 10.36 7.87 11.02
C LEU A 125 10.67 7.92 12.52
N PRO A 126 9.67 7.64 13.39
CA PRO A 126 9.89 7.61 14.83
C PRO A 126 10.86 6.48 15.23
N ALA A 127 11.50 6.64 16.38
CA ALA A 127 12.44 5.68 16.94
C ALA A 127 11.73 4.51 17.67
N GLY A 128 10.54 4.13 17.22
CA GLY A 128 9.70 3.09 17.84
C GLY A 128 10.26 1.68 17.69
N GLU A 129 9.49 0.69 18.13
CA GLU A 129 9.84 -0.72 18.08
C GLU A 129 9.38 -1.36 16.77
N ALA A 130 10.01 -2.48 16.40
CA ALA A 130 9.57 -3.25 15.26
C ALA A 130 8.13 -3.77 15.46
N GLY A 131 7.27 -3.54 14.47
CA GLY A 131 5.85 -3.85 14.54
C GLY A 131 4.95 -2.68 14.93
N ASP A 132 5.51 -1.56 15.41
CA ASP A 132 4.72 -0.35 15.66
C ASP A 132 4.14 0.17 14.34
N VAL A 133 2.90 0.68 14.40
CA VAL A 133 2.19 1.21 13.24
C VAL A 133 2.20 2.73 13.31
N VAL A 134 2.74 3.36 12.26
CA VAL A 134 2.74 4.80 12.07
C VAL A 134 1.62 5.14 11.10
N GLU A 135 0.56 5.76 11.60
CA GLU A 135 -0.63 6.13 10.83
C GLU A 135 -0.53 7.56 10.31
N PHE A 136 -0.98 7.79 9.09
CA PHE A 136 -1.07 9.09 8.46
C PHE A 136 -2.53 9.30 8.04
N PRO A 137 -3.39 9.81 8.94
CA PRO A 137 -4.78 10.12 8.59
C PRO A 137 -4.83 11.05 7.38
N VAL A 138 -5.75 10.76 6.46
CA VAL A 138 -5.94 11.56 5.25
C VAL A 138 -7.38 11.99 5.11
N THR A 139 -7.57 13.28 4.83
CA THR A 139 -8.83 13.83 4.31
C THR A 139 -8.67 14.10 2.83
N GLN A 140 -9.53 13.50 2.01
CA GLN A 140 -9.63 13.75 0.59
C GLN A 140 -10.86 14.61 0.30
N THR A 141 -10.64 15.80 -0.27
CA THR A 141 -11.72 16.70 -0.68
C THR A 141 -11.88 16.65 -2.18
N CYS A 142 -13.12 16.59 -2.64
CA CYS A 142 -13.48 16.54 -4.05
C CYS A 142 -14.38 17.71 -4.41
N GLU A 143 -14.67 17.90 -5.70
CA GLU A 143 -15.62 18.93 -6.14
C GLU A 143 -17.00 18.74 -5.49
N GLU A 144 -17.42 17.50 -5.34
CA GLU A 144 -18.61 17.07 -4.62
C GLU A 144 -18.22 16.13 -3.48
N GLY A 145 -18.37 16.62 -2.25
CA GLY A 145 -18.14 15.83 -1.03
C GLY A 145 -16.67 15.68 -0.62
N GLU A 146 -16.48 14.84 0.39
CA GLU A 146 -15.17 14.52 0.97
C GLU A 146 -15.16 13.09 1.51
N THR A 147 -13.97 12.52 1.65
CA THR A 147 -13.74 11.23 2.27
C THR A 147 -12.67 11.37 3.34
N LEU A 148 -13.00 10.96 4.56
CA LEU A 148 -12.05 10.84 5.66
C LEU A 148 -11.64 9.36 5.78
N TRP A 149 -10.36 9.07 5.57
CA TRP A 149 -9.84 7.72 5.69
C TRP A 149 -9.58 7.42 7.17
N VAL A 150 -10.42 6.57 7.79
CA VAL A 150 -10.40 6.24 9.23
C VAL A 150 -10.32 4.73 9.47
N GLY A 151 -9.93 4.33 10.68
CA GLY A 151 -9.86 2.93 11.08
C GLY A 151 -8.86 2.14 10.23
N ASP A 152 -9.28 0.97 9.75
CA ASP A 152 -8.42 0.08 8.95
C ASP A 152 -8.02 0.65 7.57
N GLU A 153 -8.61 1.77 7.17
CA GLU A 153 -8.38 2.43 5.88
C GLU A 153 -7.39 3.59 5.98
N VAL A 154 -6.89 3.90 7.18
CA VAL A 154 -5.87 4.94 7.38
C VAL A 154 -4.56 4.50 6.72
N PRO A 155 -3.97 5.33 5.83
CA PRO A 155 -2.64 5.08 5.30
C PRO A 155 -1.64 4.89 6.45
N SER A 156 -0.89 3.79 6.46
CA SER A 156 0.01 3.50 7.56
C SER A 156 1.26 2.75 7.12
N ILE A 157 2.30 2.82 7.94
CA ILE A 157 3.58 2.13 7.77
C ILE A 157 3.87 1.34 9.04
N THR A 158 4.16 0.05 8.90
CA THR A 158 4.66 -0.77 10.02
C THR A 158 6.18 -0.64 10.10
N LEU A 159 6.68 -0.26 11.27
CA LEU A 159 8.11 -0.13 11.50
C LEU A 159 8.80 -1.49 11.49
N THR A 160 9.98 -1.52 10.89
CA THR A 160 10.98 -2.57 11.10
C THR A 160 11.99 -2.12 12.13
N ALA A 161 12.78 -3.07 12.65
CA ALA A 161 13.87 -2.76 13.57
C ALA A 161 14.77 -1.65 12.99
N ALA A 162 15.30 -0.81 13.87
CA ALA A 162 16.31 0.17 13.48
C ALA A 162 17.52 -0.56 12.85
N GLU A 163 18.10 0.05 11.81
CA GLU A 163 19.37 -0.41 11.26
C GLU A 163 20.48 -0.13 12.28
N GLU A 164 21.33 -1.12 12.58
CA GLU A 164 22.56 -0.90 13.35
C GLU A 164 23.52 -0.08 12.47
N GLY A 165 23.59 1.23 12.69
CA GLY A 165 24.20 2.16 11.74
C GLY A 165 25.71 2.00 11.58
N ASP A 166 26.15 1.85 10.33
CA ASP A 166 27.39 2.49 9.86
C ASP A 166 27.10 3.99 9.74
N GLY A 167 27.51 4.74 10.76
CA GLY A 167 27.35 6.19 10.79
C GLY A 167 28.09 6.87 9.64
N HIS A 168 27.37 7.63 8.81
CA HIS A 168 27.97 8.54 7.84
C HIS A 168 28.60 9.74 8.54
N GLY A 169 29.82 9.53 9.05
CA GLY A 169 30.73 10.56 9.52
C GLY A 169 32.09 10.42 8.83
N ALA A 170 32.15 10.62 7.52
CA ALA A 170 33.43 10.71 6.81
C ALA A 170 33.91 12.17 6.79
N ALA A 171 34.71 12.51 7.78
CA ALA A 171 35.67 13.60 7.66
C ALA A 171 36.67 13.29 6.53
N ALA A 172 37.08 14.34 5.84
CA ALA A 172 37.92 14.31 4.64
C ALA A 172 39.17 13.43 4.76
N THR A 173 39.42 12.65 3.71
CA THR A 173 40.76 12.38 3.19
C THR A 173 40.69 12.43 1.67
N GLU A 174 41.38 13.41 1.09
CA GLU A 174 41.90 13.33 -0.27
C GLU A 174 42.87 12.14 -0.32
N ASP A 175 42.69 11.19 -1.26
CA ASP A 175 43.77 10.81 -2.18
C ASP A 175 43.29 9.91 -3.34
N GLU A 176 44.10 9.91 -4.38
CA GLU A 176 44.03 9.37 -5.74
C GLU A 176 43.42 7.98 -6.03
N THR A 177 42.80 7.94 -7.21
CA THR A 177 42.66 6.87 -8.21
C THR A 177 43.31 5.49 -7.95
N ALA A 178 42.48 4.44 -8.07
CA ALA A 178 42.85 3.22 -8.80
C ALA A 178 41.60 2.45 -9.27
N HIS A 179 41.54 2.18 -10.58
CA HIS A 179 40.64 1.18 -11.17
C HIS A 179 41.06 -0.23 -10.75
N ALA A 180 40.09 -1.08 -10.42
CA ALA A 180 40.21 -2.52 -10.54
C ALA A 180 38.82 -3.14 -10.83
N GLU A 181 38.75 -3.87 -11.94
CA GLU A 181 37.67 -4.78 -12.32
C GLU A 181 37.85 -6.11 -11.58
N GLU A 182 36.76 -6.72 -11.08
CA GLU A 182 36.53 -8.16 -10.81
C GLU A 182 35.25 -8.25 -9.94
N GLU A 183 34.38 -9.26 -9.95
CA GLU A 183 34.13 -10.45 -10.74
C GLU A 183 32.71 -10.86 -10.28
N VAL A 184 31.79 -11.17 -11.22
CA VAL A 184 30.41 -11.51 -10.88
C VAL A 184 30.36 -12.97 -10.40
N ALA A 185 30.21 -13.17 -9.09
CA ALA A 185 29.88 -14.47 -8.51
C ALA A 185 28.39 -14.83 -8.76
N PRO A 186 28.06 -16.13 -8.96
CA PRO A 186 26.71 -16.53 -9.33
C PRO A 186 25.74 -16.42 -8.15
N ILE A 187 24.57 -15.87 -8.44
CA ILE A 187 23.40 -15.86 -7.56
C ILE A 187 22.91 -17.30 -7.32
N SER A 188 23.03 -17.77 -6.08
CA SER A 188 22.38 -19.01 -5.62
C SER A 188 21.01 -18.62 -5.06
N SER A 189 19.94 -18.95 -5.80
CA SER A 189 18.57 -18.67 -5.41
C SER A 189 18.10 -19.63 -4.32
N THR A 190 18.18 -19.19 -3.06
CA THR A 190 17.42 -19.83 -1.98
C THR A 190 15.99 -19.32 -2.03
N GLN A 191 15.07 -20.13 -2.58
CA GLN A 191 13.64 -19.80 -2.56
C GLN A 191 13.06 -19.94 -1.14
N PRO A 192 12.22 -19.01 -0.68
CA PRO A 192 11.51 -19.16 0.59
C PRO A 192 10.50 -20.31 0.52
N ALA A 193 10.36 -21.05 1.61
CA ALA A 193 9.54 -22.26 1.71
C ALA A 193 8.04 -22.05 1.38
N ASP A 194 7.58 -20.81 1.42
CA ASP A 194 6.18 -20.43 1.16
C ASP A 194 5.78 -20.60 -0.32
N ASP A 195 6.73 -20.50 -1.26
CA ASP A 195 6.49 -20.70 -2.70
C ASP A 195 6.13 -22.18 -3.01
N VAL A 196 6.69 -23.12 -2.25
CA VAL A 196 6.41 -24.56 -2.44
C VAL A 196 5.00 -24.90 -1.97
N LEU A 197 4.58 -24.36 -0.81
CA LEU A 197 3.23 -24.60 -0.29
C LEU A 197 2.16 -23.99 -1.22
N ALA A 198 2.39 -22.78 -1.72
CA ALA A 198 1.50 -22.12 -2.67
C ALA A 198 1.34 -22.93 -3.97
N ARG A 199 2.44 -23.45 -4.52
CA ARG A 199 2.41 -24.29 -5.73
C ARG A 199 1.72 -25.63 -5.50
N VAL A 200 1.95 -26.27 -4.35
CA VAL A 200 1.28 -27.53 -3.99
C VAL A 200 -0.23 -27.32 -3.88
N LEU A 201 -0.68 -26.27 -3.20
CA LEU A 201 -2.10 -25.94 -3.09
C LEU A 201 -2.72 -25.62 -4.45
N ALA A 202 -2.01 -24.91 -5.33
CA ALA A 202 -2.47 -24.61 -6.68
C ALA A 202 -2.66 -25.89 -7.52
N VAL A 203 -1.70 -26.82 -7.47
CA VAL A 203 -1.77 -28.10 -8.19
C VAL A 203 -2.90 -28.97 -7.65
N VAL A 204 -3.07 -29.07 -6.33
CA VAL A 204 -4.16 -29.81 -5.71
C VAL A 204 -5.52 -29.21 -6.12
N GLY A 205 -5.65 -27.87 -6.09
CA GLY A 205 -6.84 -27.17 -6.54
C GLY A 205 -7.19 -27.48 -8.00
N LEU A 206 -6.20 -27.49 -8.90
CA LEU A 206 -6.40 -27.82 -10.32
C LEU A 206 -6.86 -29.27 -10.51
N ILE A 207 -6.28 -30.22 -9.78
CA ILE A 207 -6.67 -31.64 -9.86
C ILE A 207 -8.11 -31.84 -9.38
N VAL A 208 -8.47 -31.22 -8.24
CA VAL A 208 -9.84 -31.29 -7.71
C VAL A 208 -10.83 -30.64 -8.68
N GLY A 209 -10.47 -29.49 -9.26
CA GLY A 209 -11.28 -28.82 -10.29
C GLY A 209 -11.48 -29.68 -11.54
N ALA A 210 -10.41 -30.29 -12.06
CA ALA A 210 -10.48 -31.17 -13.23
C ALA A 210 -11.29 -32.44 -12.96
N ALA A 211 -11.15 -33.03 -11.77
CA ALA A 211 -11.96 -34.18 -11.35
C ALA A 211 -13.45 -33.79 -11.24
N GLY A 212 -13.77 -32.64 -10.65
CA GLY A 212 -15.13 -32.11 -10.59
C GLY A 212 -15.75 -31.93 -11.97
N LEU A 213 -15.00 -31.38 -12.94
CA LEU A 213 -15.44 -31.24 -14.33
C LEU A 213 -15.69 -32.59 -15.00
N ALA A 214 -14.78 -33.56 -14.82
CA ALA A 214 -14.92 -34.89 -15.39
C ALA A 214 -16.14 -35.64 -14.83
N PHE A 215 -16.36 -35.59 -13.51
CA PHE A 215 -17.53 -36.14 -12.86
C PHE A 215 -18.82 -35.46 -13.32
N GLY A 216 -18.82 -34.13 -13.47
CA GLY A 216 -19.94 -33.37 -14.00
C GLY A 216 -20.32 -33.78 -15.42
N VAL A 217 -19.34 -33.92 -16.32
CA VAL A 217 -19.55 -34.36 -17.70
C VAL A 217 -20.05 -35.81 -17.77
N ALA A 218 -19.49 -36.72 -16.96
CA ALA A 218 -19.91 -38.12 -16.91
C ALA A 218 -21.35 -38.28 -16.37
N ALA A 219 -21.70 -37.53 -15.32
CA ALA A 219 -23.06 -37.51 -14.76
C ALA A 219 -24.09 -36.96 -15.77
N ARG A 220 -23.72 -35.92 -16.53
CA ARG A 220 -24.58 -35.35 -17.59
C ARG A 220 -24.82 -36.33 -18.73
N ARG A 221 -23.80 -37.07 -19.16
CA ARG A 221 -23.92 -38.12 -20.21
C ARG A 221 -24.82 -39.27 -19.77
N LYS A 222 -24.77 -39.67 -18.49
CA LYS A 222 -25.61 -40.75 -17.96
C LYS A 222 -27.09 -40.36 -17.81
N ALA A 223 -27.38 -39.06 -17.66
CA ALA A 223 -28.75 -38.54 -17.58
C ALA A 223 -29.45 -38.38 -18.94
N THR A 224 -28.71 -38.52 -20.06
CA THR A 224 -29.24 -38.35 -21.43
C THR A 224 -29.48 -39.69 -22.15
N LYS A 225 -29.37 -40.80 -21.42
CA LYS A 225 -29.61 -42.17 -21.90
C LYS A 225 -30.75 -42.80 -21.09
#